data_AF-A0A2G9M2I4-F1
#
_entry.id   AF-A0A2G9M2I4-F1
#
_cell.length_a   1.000
_cell.length_b   1.000
_cell.length_c   1.000
_cell.angle_alpha   90.00
_cell.angle_beta   90.00
_cell.angle_gamma   90.00
#
_symmetry.space_group_name_H-M   'P 1'
#
loop_
_entity.id
_entity.type
_entity.pdbx_description
1 polymer ?
#
loop_
_entity_poly.entity_id
_entity_poly.type
_entity_poly.pdbx_seq_one_letter_code
_entity_poly.pdbx_strand_id
1 'polypeptide(L)'
;MTRLAVVKKENCKGGIDCPYICMSACPVNRTGKECITKISRNSKESKIQIDEKLCIGCGICVKKCPFEAISIINLPEELKESPIHRYGKNGFALYSLPIPMFGKVVGIIGRNGIGKSTALNILAGIQKPNFGGEEEKGYDGLIEFFKGTEAQIFFEKVKAGKIRTSYKIQNVELILRHYSGSVRALLEKADEKGKLSEIAEKLELSRIMDRGIAQISGGELQKVAIAATALKDANLYIFDEPSSYLDVKQRIKVSRFIKSLADEKTAVLVVEHDLIILDYMTDLMHIMYGKEGCFGVVSLPKATRIGINIYLSGFLKEENMKFREHTIKFFAKPPIDIKRQSELLSWQGIRKKLGGFTLTSNSGTLYKHQTIGILGENGIGKTTLIKIFAGVEKAE
;
A
#
# COMPACT_ATOMS: atom_id res chain seq x y z
N MET A 1 16.59 8.64 -25.62
CA MET A 1 15.96 7.72 -24.64
C MET A 1 16.44 8.06 -23.25
N THR A 2 15.53 8.42 -22.35
CA THR A 2 15.85 8.66 -20.94
C THR A 2 15.95 7.31 -20.23
N ARG A 3 17.03 7.12 -19.49
CA ARG A 3 17.33 5.87 -18.78
C ARG A 3 17.27 6.12 -17.30
N LEU A 4 16.57 5.24 -16.59
CA LEU A 4 16.55 5.26 -15.14
C LEU A 4 17.44 4.14 -14.61
N ALA A 5 18.46 4.53 -13.86
CA ALA A 5 19.34 3.61 -13.15
C ALA A 5 19.02 3.70 -11.66
N VAL A 6 18.63 2.56 -11.08
CA VAL A 6 18.31 2.43 -9.66
C VAL A 6 19.27 1.45 -9.00
N VAL A 7 19.81 1.84 -7.85
CA VAL A 7 20.71 1.03 -7.03
C VAL A 7 20.07 0.84 -5.66
N LYS A 8 19.66 -0.39 -5.35
CA LYS A 8 19.20 -0.82 -4.03
C LYS A 8 20.39 -0.86 -3.08
N LYS A 9 20.56 0.19 -2.28
CA LYS A 9 21.76 0.40 -1.44
C LYS A 9 21.90 -0.67 -0.37
N GLU A 10 20.78 -1.17 0.13
CA GLU A 10 20.64 -2.27 1.07
C GLU A 10 21.21 -3.59 0.53
N ASN A 11 21.03 -3.85 -0.77
CA ASN A 11 21.52 -5.06 -1.44
C ASN A 11 22.96 -4.89 -1.96
N CYS A 12 23.43 -3.66 -2.17
CA CYS A 12 24.75 -3.41 -2.73
C CYS A 12 25.85 -3.68 -1.70
N LYS A 13 26.56 -4.81 -1.82
CA LYS A 13 27.68 -5.20 -0.95
C LYS A 13 29.06 -4.86 -1.55
N GLY A 14 29.19 -3.65 -2.11
CA GLY A 14 30.44 -3.19 -2.71
C GLY A 14 31.57 -3.13 -1.66
N GLY A 15 32.72 -3.74 -1.97
CA GLY A 15 33.84 -3.85 -1.05
C GLY A 15 34.49 -5.22 -1.12
N ILE A 16 34.66 -5.85 0.03
CA ILE A 16 35.25 -7.20 0.15
C ILE A 16 34.32 -8.24 -0.47
N ASP A 17 33.02 -8.19 -0.17
CA ASP A 17 32.04 -9.16 -0.66
C ASP A 17 31.70 -9.00 -2.17
N CYS A 18 32.01 -7.84 -2.74
CA CYS A 18 31.85 -7.58 -4.15
C CYS A 18 32.93 -6.59 -4.63
N PRO A 19 33.92 -7.03 -5.44
CA PRO A 19 34.98 -6.16 -5.96
C PRO A 19 34.49 -5.27 -7.11
N TYR A 20 33.26 -4.76 -7.03
CA TYR A 20 32.64 -3.84 -7.99
C TYR A 20 32.60 -4.41 -9.42
N ILE A 21 32.18 -5.67 -9.56
CA ILE A 21 32.06 -6.38 -10.85
C ILE A 21 31.26 -5.54 -11.87
N CYS A 22 30.27 -4.79 -11.42
CA CYS A 22 29.49 -3.88 -12.25
C CYS A 22 30.35 -2.83 -12.98
N MET A 23 31.37 -2.25 -12.33
CA MET A 23 32.28 -1.27 -12.92
C MET A 23 33.18 -1.92 -13.97
N SER A 24 33.78 -3.07 -13.65
CA SER A 24 34.68 -3.78 -14.59
C SER A 24 33.93 -4.41 -15.76
N ALA A 25 32.65 -4.75 -15.59
CA ALA A 25 31.80 -5.27 -16.66
C ALA A 25 31.17 -4.20 -17.55
N CYS A 26 31.11 -2.93 -17.10
CA CYS A 26 30.45 -1.87 -17.86
C CYS A 26 31.28 -1.45 -19.09
N PRO A 27 30.73 -1.55 -20.32
CA PRO A 27 31.45 -1.15 -21.52
C PRO A 27 31.88 0.32 -21.52
N VAL A 28 31.04 1.20 -20.94
CA VAL A 28 31.32 2.65 -20.89
C VAL A 28 32.48 2.97 -19.94
N ASN A 29 32.61 2.22 -18.83
CA ASN A 29 33.79 2.32 -17.98
C ASN A 29 35.05 1.77 -18.67
N ARG A 30 34.93 0.69 -19.45
CA ARG A 30 36.06 0.12 -20.19
C ARG A 30 36.62 1.05 -21.27
N THR A 31 35.80 1.95 -21.81
CA THR A 31 36.26 2.99 -22.74
C THR A 31 36.83 4.23 -22.04
N GLY A 32 37.00 4.20 -20.71
CA GLY A 32 37.62 5.27 -19.92
C GLY A 32 36.66 6.32 -19.38
N LYS A 33 35.34 6.20 -19.58
CA LYS A 33 34.34 7.14 -19.04
C LYS A 33 33.79 6.67 -17.69
N GLU A 34 33.48 7.61 -16.80
CA GLU A 34 32.99 7.29 -15.46
C GLU A 34 31.47 7.05 -15.40
N CYS A 35 30.98 6.02 -16.09
CA CYS A 35 29.54 5.70 -16.07
C CYS A 35 29.08 5.11 -14.73
N ILE A 36 29.88 4.23 -14.13
CA ILE A 36 29.63 3.67 -12.79
C ILE A 36 30.79 4.08 -11.90
N THR A 37 30.50 4.77 -10.80
CA THR A 37 31.49 5.28 -9.85
C THR A 37 31.21 4.77 -8.44
N LYS A 38 32.23 4.85 -7.58
CA LYS A 38 32.11 4.51 -6.15
C LYS A 38 31.69 5.75 -5.38
N ILE A 39 30.73 5.59 -4.47
CA ILE A 39 30.37 6.59 -3.48
C ILE A 39 31.14 6.25 -2.22
N SER A 40 32.14 7.07 -1.88
CA SER A 40 32.82 6.96 -0.59
C SER A 40 31.92 7.55 0.50
N ARG A 41 31.50 6.73 1.45
CA ARG A 41 30.90 7.18 2.71
C ARG A 41 31.62 6.46 3.83
N ASN A 42 32.72 7.04 4.34
CA ASN A 42 33.41 6.79 5.63
C ASN A 42 33.40 5.37 6.26
N SER A 43 33.20 4.30 5.50
CA SER A 43 32.99 2.94 5.99
C SER A 43 33.58 1.92 5.01
N LYS A 44 33.89 0.73 5.51
CA LYS A 44 34.56 -0.37 4.78
C LYS A 44 33.81 -0.87 3.53
N GLU A 45 32.55 -0.47 3.34
CA GLU A 45 31.72 -0.78 2.17
C GLU A 45 31.45 0.50 1.35
N SER A 46 32.04 0.63 0.16
CA SER A 46 31.65 1.72 -0.75
C SER A 46 30.49 1.26 -1.63
N LYS A 47 29.45 2.09 -1.73
CA LYS A 47 28.30 1.81 -2.62
C LYS A 47 28.61 2.34 -4.01
N ILE A 48 27.82 1.98 -5.00
CA ILE A 48 28.00 2.49 -6.37
C ILE A 48 26.97 3.57 -6.71
N GLN A 49 27.34 4.38 -7.69
CA GLN A 49 26.48 5.35 -8.37
C GLN A 49 26.56 5.09 -9.87
N ILE A 50 25.46 5.34 -10.58
CA ILE A 50 25.40 5.20 -12.03
C ILE A 50 25.00 6.55 -12.62
N ASP A 51 25.80 7.04 -13.55
CA ASP A 51 25.47 8.22 -14.34
C ASP A 51 24.51 7.85 -15.49
N GLU A 52 23.29 8.37 -15.41
CA GLU A 52 22.21 8.07 -16.35
C GLU A 52 22.42 8.69 -17.73
N LYS A 53 23.24 9.75 -17.84
CA LYS A 53 23.58 10.39 -19.13
C LYS A 53 24.61 9.55 -19.88
N LEU A 54 25.59 8.99 -19.17
CA LEU A 54 26.63 8.14 -19.76
C LEU A 54 26.17 6.68 -19.99
N CYS A 55 25.27 6.18 -19.15
CA CYS A 55 24.81 4.79 -19.24
C CYS A 55 24.13 4.52 -20.58
N ILE A 56 24.60 3.52 -21.33
CA ILE A 56 24.02 3.13 -22.63
C ILE A 56 22.81 2.18 -22.53
N GLY A 57 22.46 1.72 -21.32
CA GLY A 57 21.29 0.84 -21.13
C GLY A 57 21.51 -0.64 -21.51
N CYS A 58 22.76 -1.08 -21.70
CA CYS A 58 23.07 -2.46 -22.15
C CYS A 58 22.69 -3.57 -21.14
N GLY A 59 22.43 -3.24 -19.88
CA GLY A 59 22.01 -4.19 -18.85
C GLY A 59 23.09 -5.19 -18.38
N ILE A 60 24.33 -5.08 -18.85
CA ILE A 60 25.42 -6.01 -18.47
C ILE A 60 25.68 -5.96 -16.96
N CYS A 61 25.72 -4.76 -16.37
CA CYS A 61 25.91 -4.59 -14.93
C CYS A 61 24.77 -5.20 -14.09
N VAL A 62 23.54 -5.25 -14.64
CA VAL A 62 22.39 -5.90 -13.99
C VAL A 62 22.60 -7.41 -13.94
N LYS A 63 22.90 -8.02 -15.09
CA LYS A 63 23.13 -9.47 -15.20
C LYS A 63 24.34 -9.97 -14.41
N LYS A 64 25.36 -9.12 -14.25
CA LYS A 64 26.61 -9.45 -13.54
C LYS A 64 26.57 -9.14 -12.05
N CYS A 65 25.52 -8.49 -11.54
CA CYS A 65 25.41 -8.18 -10.11
C CYS A 65 24.92 -9.42 -9.35
N PRO A 66 25.74 -10.04 -8.46
CA PRO A 66 25.33 -11.24 -7.72
C PRO A 66 24.29 -10.97 -6.63
N PHE A 67 24.05 -9.70 -6.28
CA PHE A 67 23.13 -9.28 -5.21
C PHE A 67 21.84 -8.63 -5.74
N GLU A 68 21.63 -8.64 -7.06
CA GLU A 68 20.47 -8.03 -7.72
C GLU A 68 20.23 -6.55 -7.31
N ALA A 69 21.31 -5.84 -7.01
CA ALA A 69 21.25 -4.49 -6.46
C ALA A 69 21.01 -3.41 -7.53
N ILE A 70 21.14 -3.74 -8.81
CA ILE A 70 21.10 -2.77 -9.91
C ILE A 70 19.89 -3.04 -10.79
N SER A 71 19.13 -1.99 -11.11
CA SER A 71 18.11 -1.99 -12.15
C SER A 71 18.36 -0.88 -13.15
N ILE A 72 18.40 -1.23 -14.43
CA ILE A 72 18.46 -0.28 -15.54
C ILE A 72 17.15 -0.41 -16.32
N ILE A 73 16.43 0.70 -16.46
CA ILE A 73 15.11 0.75 -17.10
C ILE A 73 15.17 1.78 -18.22
N ASN A 74 14.72 1.39 -19.40
CA ASN A 74 14.43 2.34 -20.46
C ASN A 74 13.02 2.87 -20.19
N LEU A 75 12.92 4.16 -19.86
CA LEU A 75 11.63 4.77 -19.63
C LEU A 75 10.94 5.05 -20.97
N PRO A 76 9.60 4.91 -21.03
CA PRO A 76 8.79 5.44 -22.12
C PRO A 76 9.07 6.93 -22.35
N GLU A 77 8.90 7.41 -23.58
CA GLU A 77 9.19 8.81 -23.91
C GLU A 77 8.27 9.78 -23.17
N GLU A 78 7.09 9.31 -22.78
CA GLU A 78 6.07 10.01 -22.02
C GLU A 78 6.50 10.30 -20.58
N LEU A 79 7.55 9.62 -20.08
CA LEU A 79 8.15 9.84 -18.75
C LEU A 79 9.49 10.59 -18.83
N LYS A 80 9.72 11.37 -19.91
CA LYS A 80 10.93 12.20 -20.08
C LYS A 80 11.01 13.37 -19.09
N GLU A 81 9.90 13.72 -18.43
CA GLU A 81 9.86 14.77 -17.43
C GLU A 81 10.58 14.38 -16.14
N SER A 82 10.96 15.40 -15.37
CA SER A 82 11.59 15.17 -14.07
C SER A 82 10.58 14.53 -13.11
N PRO A 83 10.95 13.48 -12.35
CA PRO A 83 10.05 12.84 -11.40
C PRO A 83 9.65 13.83 -10.31
N ILE A 84 8.39 13.86 -9.91
CA ILE A 84 7.89 14.67 -8.78
C ILE A 84 8.73 14.47 -7.51
N HIS A 85 9.12 13.22 -7.24
CA HIS A 85 10.00 12.92 -6.11
C HIS A 85 11.00 11.81 -6.44
N ARG A 86 12.24 11.95 -5.96
CA ARG A 86 13.29 10.94 -6.08
C ARG A 86 14.10 10.81 -4.78
N TYR A 87 14.30 9.59 -4.30
CA TYR A 87 15.12 9.33 -3.10
C TYR A 87 16.63 9.37 -3.41
N GLY A 88 17.14 10.54 -3.73
CA GLY A 88 18.53 10.78 -4.11
C GLY A 88 18.94 10.11 -5.43
N LYS A 89 20.19 10.34 -5.85
CA LYS A 89 20.70 9.76 -7.11
C LYS A 89 20.68 8.23 -7.05
N ASN A 90 20.16 7.63 -8.12
CA ASN A 90 19.88 6.21 -8.27
C ASN A 90 18.91 5.60 -7.24
N GLY A 91 18.09 6.41 -6.55
CA GLY A 91 16.98 5.91 -5.74
C GLY A 91 15.69 5.75 -6.53
N PHE A 92 14.64 5.31 -5.82
CA PHE A 92 13.27 5.22 -6.32
C PHE A 92 12.76 6.58 -6.82
N ALA A 93 12.03 6.60 -7.93
CA ALA A 93 11.48 7.80 -8.57
C ALA A 93 9.95 7.72 -8.75
N LEU A 94 9.22 8.73 -8.28
CA LEU A 94 7.78 8.88 -8.46
C LEU A 94 7.49 9.96 -9.50
N TYR A 95 6.78 9.61 -10.58
CA TYR A 95 6.56 10.51 -11.73
C TYR A 95 5.20 11.20 -11.73
N SER A 96 4.22 10.70 -10.99
CA SER A 96 2.88 11.27 -10.94
C SER A 96 2.27 11.06 -9.55
N LEU A 97 1.20 11.81 -9.24
CA LEU A 97 0.46 11.72 -7.98
C LEU A 97 -1.01 11.40 -8.26
N PRO A 98 -1.69 10.65 -7.37
CA PRO A 98 -3.14 10.52 -7.42
C PRO A 98 -3.79 11.85 -7.08
N ILE A 99 -4.92 12.12 -7.71
CA ILE A 99 -5.60 13.42 -7.61
C ILE A 99 -6.80 13.26 -6.67
N PRO A 100 -6.82 13.94 -5.51
CA PRO A 100 -8.03 14.01 -4.69
C PRO A 100 -9.12 14.80 -5.41
N MET A 101 -10.36 14.33 -5.34
CA MET A 101 -11.54 15.00 -5.90
C MET A 101 -12.57 15.24 -4.80
N PHE A 102 -13.02 16.49 -4.65
CA PHE A 102 -14.03 16.85 -3.66
C PHE A 102 -15.36 16.13 -3.95
N GLY A 103 -16.06 15.70 -2.90
CA GLY A 103 -17.32 14.96 -2.99
C GLY A 103 -17.16 13.52 -3.49
N LYS A 104 -15.93 13.02 -3.63
CA LYS A 104 -15.66 11.67 -4.14
C LYS A 104 -14.71 10.90 -3.23
N VAL A 105 -14.87 9.58 -3.24
CA VAL A 105 -13.85 8.66 -2.74
C VAL A 105 -13.03 8.15 -3.91
N VAL A 106 -11.73 8.47 -3.90
CA VAL A 106 -10.77 8.08 -4.93
C VAL A 106 -9.89 6.95 -4.42
N GLY A 107 -10.03 5.80 -5.07
CA GLY A 107 -9.24 4.60 -4.81
C GLY A 107 -7.86 4.63 -5.47
N ILE A 108 -6.92 3.93 -4.89
CA ILE A 108 -5.59 3.70 -5.45
C ILE A 108 -5.29 2.21 -5.35
N ILE A 109 -5.00 1.60 -6.49
CA ILE A 109 -4.56 0.21 -6.56
C ILE A 109 -3.19 0.12 -7.22
N GLY A 110 -2.38 -0.83 -6.80
CA GLY A 110 -1.15 -1.18 -7.47
C GLY A 110 -0.26 -2.07 -6.61
N ARG A 111 0.78 -2.63 -7.23
CA ARG A 111 1.73 -3.52 -6.53
C ARG A 111 2.48 -2.80 -5.40
N ASN A 112 3.07 -3.55 -4.48
CA ASN A 112 3.90 -2.97 -3.43
C ASN A 112 5.23 -2.44 -4.00
N GLY A 113 5.80 -1.45 -3.31
CA GLY A 113 7.07 -0.83 -3.69
C GLY A 113 7.05 0.04 -4.95
N ILE A 114 5.88 0.43 -5.45
CA ILE A 114 5.74 1.41 -6.57
C ILE A 114 5.46 2.83 -6.08
N GLY A 115 5.62 3.12 -4.78
CA GLY A 115 5.51 4.48 -4.24
C GLY A 115 4.10 4.94 -3.85
N LYS A 116 3.13 4.04 -3.60
CA LYS A 116 1.79 4.41 -3.09
C LYS A 116 1.88 5.26 -1.82
N SER A 117 2.56 4.76 -0.78
CA SER A 117 2.73 5.49 0.47
C SER A 117 3.58 6.75 0.32
N THR A 118 4.55 6.78 -0.61
CA THR A 118 5.30 8.01 -0.96
C THR A 118 4.36 9.07 -1.53
N ALA A 119 3.46 8.70 -2.45
CA ALA A 119 2.46 9.60 -3.01
C ALA A 119 1.51 10.14 -1.92
N LEU A 120 1.05 9.25 -1.02
CA LEU A 120 0.22 9.65 0.11
C LEU A 120 0.94 10.60 1.08
N ASN A 121 2.21 10.36 1.39
CA ASN A 121 2.99 11.24 2.26
C ASN A 121 3.17 12.64 1.67
N ILE A 122 3.32 12.74 0.35
CA ILE A 122 3.39 14.03 -0.35
C ILE A 122 2.06 14.77 -0.28
N LEU A 123 0.95 14.08 -0.53
CA LEU A 123 -0.40 14.64 -0.43
C LEU A 123 -0.80 14.99 1.01
N ALA A 124 -0.29 14.24 1.99
CA ALA A 124 -0.45 14.52 3.42
C ALA A 124 0.42 15.68 3.91
N GLY A 125 1.38 16.14 3.11
CA GLY A 125 2.36 17.16 3.49
C GLY A 125 3.38 16.71 4.54
N ILE A 126 3.51 15.40 4.76
CA ILE A 126 4.54 14.80 5.60
C ILE A 126 5.90 14.84 4.89
N GLN A 127 5.89 14.75 3.56
CA GLN A 127 7.08 14.75 2.72
C GLN A 127 6.92 15.78 1.60
N LYS A 128 7.94 16.58 1.35
CA LYS A 128 7.91 17.54 0.24
C LYS A 128 8.46 16.90 -1.05
N PRO A 129 7.92 17.26 -2.23
CA PRO A 129 8.48 16.83 -3.50
C PRO A 129 9.87 17.45 -3.71
N ASN A 130 10.72 16.87 -4.56
CA ASN A 130 12.04 17.44 -4.88
C ASN A 130 12.30 17.56 -6.38
N PHE A 131 11.36 17.13 -7.22
CA PHE A 131 11.45 17.21 -8.68
C PHE A 131 12.74 16.58 -9.23
N GLY A 132 13.21 15.49 -8.59
CA GLY A 132 14.43 14.79 -8.95
C GLY A 132 15.73 15.43 -8.42
N GLY A 133 15.64 16.57 -7.74
CA GLY A 133 16.76 17.25 -7.10
C GLY A 133 17.15 16.65 -5.74
N GLU A 134 18.27 17.13 -5.18
CA GLU A 134 18.74 16.73 -3.85
C GLU A 134 17.99 17.44 -2.72
N GLU A 135 17.47 18.64 -3.00
CA GLU A 135 16.75 19.47 -2.04
C GLU A 135 15.23 19.36 -2.23
N GLU A 136 14.50 19.33 -1.11
CA GLU A 136 13.05 19.42 -1.11
C GLU A 136 12.59 20.77 -1.65
N LYS A 137 11.66 20.74 -2.60
CA LYS A 137 10.96 21.90 -3.12
C LYS A 137 9.55 21.95 -2.54
N GLY A 138 9.03 23.16 -2.36
CA GLY A 138 7.64 23.36 -1.92
C GLY A 138 6.62 22.94 -2.97
N TYR A 139 5.35 23.25 -2.69
CA TYR A 139 4.22 22.95 -3.58
C TYR A 139 4.21 23.75 -4.89
N ASP A 140 5.05 24.78 -5.04
CA ASP A 140 5.13 25.59 -6.26
C ASP A 140 5.41 24.76 -7.51
N GLY A 141 6.33 23.79 -7.39
CA GLY A 141 6.62 22.90 -8.50
C GLY A 141 5.44 21.98 -8.83
N LEU A 142 4.58 21.63 -7.86
CA LEU A 142 3.39 20.81 -8.09
C LEU A 142 2.31 21.63 -8.79
N ILE A 143 2.15 22.90 -8.42
CA ILE A 143 1.22 23.82 -9.08
C ILE A 143 1.60 23.98 -10.56
N GLU A 144 2.88 24.19 -10.87
CA GLU A 144 3.33 24.28 -12.27
C GLU A 144 3.25 22.92 -12.99
N PHE A 145 3.57 21.81 -12.33
CA PHE A 145 3.46 20.47 -12.90
C PHE A 145 2.02 20.11 -13.28
N PHE A 146 1.05 20.52 -12.46
CA PHE A 146 -0.37 20.25 -12.66
C PHE A 146 -1.12 21.38 -13.37
N LYS A 147 -0.41 22.34 -13.98
CA LYS A 147 -1.00 23.53 -14.58
C LYS A 147 -2.10 23.20 -15.60
N GLY A 148 -3.23 23.88 -15.49
CA GLY A 148 -4.41 23.65 -16.32
C GLY A 148 -5.27 22.45 -15.91
N THR A 149 -4.97 21.78 -14.80
CA THR A 149 -5.75 20.65 -14.26
C THR A 149 -6.44 20.99 -12.95
N GLU A 150 -7.42 20.18 -12.53
CA GLU A 150 -8.08 20.34 -11.22
C GLU A 150 -7.09 20.16 -10.05
N ALA A 151 -6.03 19.38 -10.25
CA ALA A 151 -4.98 19.20 -9.25
C ALA A 151 -4.20 20.49 -8.96
N GLN A 152 -4.08 21.40 -9.94
CA GLN A 152 -3.49 22.73 -9.71
C GLN A 152 -4.25 23.48 -8.61
N ILE A 153 -5.58 23.55 -8.73
CA ILE A 153 -6.46 24.25 -7.79
C ILE A 153 -6.33 23.64 -6.39
N PHE A 154 -6.23 22.31 -6.30
CA PHE A 154 -5.98 21.62 -5.04
C PHE A 154 -4.67 22.07 -4.39
N PHE A 155 -3.55 22.03 -5.12
CA PHE A 155 -2.25 22.41 -4.57
C PHE A 155 -2.12 23.91 -4.26
N GLU A 156 -2.82 24.78 -5.00
CA GLU A 156 -2.93 26.21 -4.67
C GLU A 156 -3.64 26.41 -3.32
N LYS A 157 -4.73 25.69 -3.07
CA LYS A 157 -5.43 25.74 -1.78
C LYS A 157 -4.59 25.15 -0.65
N VAL A 158 -3.83 24.08 -0.90
CA VAL A 158 -2.86 23.52 0.06
C VAL A 158 -1.81 24.56 0.41
N LYS A 159 -1.20 25.21 -0.58
CA LYS A 159 -0.20 26.27 -0.37
C LYS A 159 -0.77 27.45 0.42
N ALA A 160 -2.02 27.82 0.16
CA ALA A 160 -2.71 28.87 0.88
C ALA A 160 -3.17 28.48 2.31
N GLY A 161 -2.88 27.26 2.77
CA GLY A 161 -3.30 26.77 4.09
C GLY A 161 -4.80 26.52 4.22
N LYS A 162 -5.53 26.45 3.09
CA LYS A 162 -6.99 26.26 3.06
C LYS A 162 -7.41 24.79 3.06
N ILE A 163 -6.46 23.87 2.91
CA ILE A 163 -6.69 22.43 2.92
C ILE A 163 -5.99 21.84 4.15
N ARG A 164 -6.77 21.27 5.06
CA ARG A 164 -6.26 20.43 6.15
C ARG A 164 -6.35 18.96 5.74
N THR A 165 -5.30 18.20 6.01
CA THR A 165 -5.25 16.76 5.70
C THR A 165 -5.25 15.93 6.98
N SER A 166 -6.04 14.86 6.99
CA SER A 166 -6.04 13.84 8.05
C SER A 166 -5.68 12.49 7.46
N TYR A 167 -4.65 11.83 8.00
CA TYR A 167 -4.06 10.64 7.42
C TYR A 167 -4.01 9.46 8.39
N LYS A 168 -4.71 8.38 8.02
CA LYS A 168 -4.54 7.03 8.60
C LYS A 168 -3.40 6.33 7.87
N ILE A 169 -2.27 6.16 8.55
CA ILE A 169 -1.10 5.42 8.07
C ILE A 169 -1.36 3.91 7.97
N GLN A 170 -0.58 3.22 7.12
CA GLN A 170 -0.71 1.78 6.89
C GLN A 170 -0.56 0.97 8.20
N ASN A 171 0.53 1.19 8.93
CA ASN A 171 0.83 0.46 10.17
C ASN A 171 0.20 1.13 11.39
N VAL A 172 -0.92 0.59 11.86
CA VAL A 172 -1.64 1.10 13.05
C VAL A 172 -0.94 0.80 14.37
N GLU A 173 -0.01 -0.16 14.42
CA GLU A 173 0.73 -0.47 15.65
C GLU A 173 1.68 0.67 16.05
N LEU A 174 2.00 1.59 15.13
CA LEU A 174 2.77 2.79 15.47
C LEU A 174 2.04 3.66 16.50
N ILE A 175 0.70 3.60 16.59
CA ILE A 175 -0.06 4.28 17.63
C ILE A 175 0.39 3.81 19.03
N LEU A 176 0.66 2.52 19.19
CA LEU A 176 1.09 1.92 20.47
C LEU A 176 2.46 2.43 20.92
N ARG A 177 3.30 2.90 19.99
CA ARG A 177 4.63 3.45 20.31
C ARG A 177 4.59 4.90 20.77
N HIS A 178 3.55 5.64 20.37
CA HIS A 178 3.46 7.08 20.59
C HIS A 178 2.35 7.48 21.57
N TYR A 179 1.50 6.54 21.98
CA TYR A 179 0.41 6.81 22.90
C TYR A 179 0.17 5.68 23.89
N SER A 180 0.06 6.05 25.17
CA SER A 180 -0.33 5.20 26.28
C SER A 180 -1.57 5.80 26.95
N GLY A 181 -2.70 5.11 26.89
CA GLY A 181 -3.96 5.59 27.49
C GLY A 181 -5.15 4.76 27.05
N SER A 182 -6.35 5.21 27.42
CA SER A 182 -7.61 4.61 26.96
C SER A 182 -7.95 5.01 25.53
N VAL A 183 -8.80 4.21 24.88
CA VAL A 183 -9.37 4.52 23.57
C VAL A 183 -10.14 5.85 23.62
N ARG A 184 -10.96 6.04 24.65
CA ARG A 184 -11.73 7.28 24.88
C ARG A 184 -10.84 8.51 24.88
N ALA A 185 -9.78 8.53 25.69
CA ALA A 185 -8.91 9.69 25.81
C ALA A 185 -8.18 10.02 24.49
N LEU A 186 -7.84 9.02 23.68
CA LEU A 186 -7.24 9.24 22.36
C LEU A 186 -8.24 9.90 21.40
N LEU A 187 -9.47 9.38 21.37
CA LEU A 187 -10.49 9.86 20.46
C LEU A 187 -11.03 11.24 20.87
N GLU A 188 -11.18 11.52 22.17
CA GLU A 188 -11.50 12.85 22.69
C GLU A 188 -10.43 13.87 22.30
N LYS A 189 -9.15 13.51 22.38
CA LYS A 189 -8.03 14.37 21.92
C LYS A 189 -8.05 14.61 20.40
N ALA A 190 -8.57 13.66 19.63
CA ALA A 190 -8.65 13.76 18.17
C ALA A 190 -9.94 14.45 17.68
N ASP A 191 -10.94 14.63 18.54
CA ASP A 191 -12.25 15.17 18.19
C ASP A 191 -12.22 16.70 18.08
N GLU A 192 -12.03 17.16 16.86
CA GLU A 192 -12.14 18.59 16.52
C GLU A 192 -13.55 18.96 16.08
N LYS A 193 -14.43 17.96 15.86
CA LYS A 193 -15.77 18.14 15.27
C LYS A 193 -16.91 18.00 16.28
N GLY A 194 -16.63 17.54 17.50
CA GLY A 194 -17.65 17.17 18.48
C GLY A 194 -18.50 15.96 18.05
N LYS A 195 -17.94 15.06 17.22
CA LYS A 195 -18.66 13.92 16.62
C LYS A 195 -18.25 12.56 17.18
N LEU A 196 -17.55 12.53 18.31
CA LEU A 196 -17.06 11.30 18.93
C LEU A 196 -18.15 10.24 19.08
N SER A 197 -19.28 10.56 19.69
CA SER A 197 -20.36 9.60 19.98
C SER A 197 -20.93 9.00 18.69
N GLU A 198 -21.19 9.82 17.67
CA GLU A 198 -21.73 9.39 16.37
C GLU A 198 -20.75 8.44 15.65
N ILE A 199 -19.46 8.80 15.60
CA ILE A 199 -18.43 8.01 14.93
C ILE A 199 -18.15 6.71 15.70
N ALA A 200 -18.12 6.77 17.03
CA ALA A 200 -17.92 5.60 17.88
C ALA A 200 -19.06 4.58 17.72
N GLU A 201 -20.30 5.03 17.57
CA GLU A 201 -21.44 4.17 17.30
C GLU A 201 -21.33 3.53 15.90
N LYS A 202 -21.11 4.34 14.85
CA LYS A 202 -20.97 3.86 13.45
C LYS A 202 -19.87 2.80 13.29
N LEU A 203 -18.79 2.91 14.07
CA LEU A 203 -17.65 1.98 14.06
C LEU A 203 -17.70 0.92 15.16
N GLU A 204 -18.79 0.82 15.93
CA GLU A 204 -18.98 -0.16 17.00
C GLU A 204 -17.83 -0.16 18.02
N LEU A 205 -17.46 1.03 18.51
CA LEU A 205 -16.36 1.25 19.44
C LEU A 205 -16.82 1.36 20.90
N SER A 206 -18.12 1.48 21.17
CA SER A 206 -18.65 1.75 22.51
C SER A 206 -18.17 0.76 23.58
N ARG A 207 -18.00 -0.52 23.23
CA ARG A 207 -17.55 -1.58 24.15
C ARG A 207 -16.07 -1.52 24.53
N ILE A 208 -15.27 -0.74 23.80
CA ILE A 208 -13.82 -0.66 23.99
C ILE A 208 -13.34 0.72 24.43
N MET A 209 -14.24 1.70 24.55
CA MET A 209 -13.91 3.09 24.88
C MET A 209 -13.04 3.21 26.14
N ASP A 210 -13.36 2.44 27.17
CA ASP A 210 -12.66 2.54 28.46
C ASP A 210 -11.47 1.57 28.58
N ARG A 211 -11.19 0.78 27.53
CA ARG A 211 -10.03 -0.12 27.49
C ARG A 211 -8.76 0.63 27.09
N GLY A 212 -7.61 0.13 27.54
CA GLY A 212 -6.31 0.63 27.11
C GLY A 212 -6.03 0.26 25.65
N ILE A 213 -5.37 1.15 24.88
CA ILE A 213 -5.06 0.89 23.46
C ILE A 213 -4.16 -0.36 23.28
N ALA A 214 -3.29 -0.67 24.24
CA ALA A 214 -2.47 -1.89 24.20
C ALA A 214 -3.26 -3.20 24.43
N GLN A 215 -4.52 -3.12 24.88
CA GLN A 215 -5.34 -4.28 25.25
C GLN A 215 -6.35 -4.68 24.18
N ILE A 216 -6.55 -3.85 23.16
CA ILE A 216 -7.53 -4.11 22.09
C ILE A 216 -6.89 -4.90 20.95
N SER A 217 -7.71 -5.64 20.21
CA SER A 217 -7.28 -6.40 19.04
C SER A 217 -6.84 -5.50 17.88
N GLY A 218 -6.07 -6.04 16.93
CA GLY A 218 -5.65 -5.29 15.73
C GLY A 218 -6.83 -4.75 14.90
N GLY A 219 -7.94 -5.48 14.82
CA GLY A 219 -9.15 -5.01 14.14
C GLY A 219 -9.86 -3.87 14.89
N GLU A 220 -9.87 -3.90 16.23
CA GLU A 220 -10.35 -2.79 17.05
C GLU A 220 -9.44 -1.57 16.91
N LEU A 221 -8.12 -1.76 16.97
CA LEU A 221 -7.13 -0.70 16.78
C LEU A 221 -7.25 -0.04 15.41
N GLN A 222 -7.50 -0.83 14.36
CA GLN A 222 -7.77 -0.33 13.01
C GLN A 222 -9.00 0.59 12.99
N LYS A 223 -10.11 0.19 13.61
CA LYS A 223 -11.31 1.03 13.70
C LYS A 223 -11.07 2.30 14.52
N VAL A 224 -10.28 2.23 15.60
CA VAL A 224 -9.86 3.40 16.39
C VAL A 224 -9.02 4.35 15.54
N ALA A 225 -8.08 3.87 14.74
CA ALA A 225 -7.28 4.70 13.84
C ALA A 225 -8.15 5.40 12.78
N ILE A 226 -9.14 4.70 12.22
CA ILE A 226 -10.11 5.27 11.28
C ILE A 226 -10.96 6.35 11.97
N ALA A 227 -11.46 6.09 13.18
CA ALA A 227 -12.24 7.04 13.97
C ALA A 227 -11.44 8.31 14.27
N ALA A 228 -10.22 8.16 14.81
CA ALA A 228 -9.33 9.28 15.12
C ALA A 228 -9.02 10.13 13.87
N THR A 229 -8.90 9.50 12.71
CA THR A 229 -8.69 10.20 11.43
C THR A 229 -9.92 10.99 11.02
N ALA A 230 -11.12 10.42 11.14
CA ALA A 230 -12.38 11.04 10.74
C ALA A 230 -12.85 12.16 11.69
N LEU A 231 -12.43 12.11 12.96
CA LEU A 231 -12.74 13.08 14.01
C LEU A 231 -12.03 14.43 13.84
N LYS A 232 -10.88 14.44 13.13
CA LYS A 232 -10.17 15.68 12.79
C LYS A 232 -10.93 16.49 11.75
N ASP A 233 -10.93 17.81 11.90
CA ASP A 233 -11.50 18.72 10.90
C ASP A 233 -10.52 18.88 9.72
N ALA A 234 -10.82 18.17 8.63
CA ALA A 234 -9.97 18.07 7.45
C ALA A 234 -10.79 18.12 6.16
N ASN A 235 -10.17 18.66 5.12
CA ASN A 235 -10.71 18.68 3.75
C ASN A 235 -10.25 17.47 2.95
N LEU A 236 -9.12 16.87 3.29
CA LEU A 236 -8.63 15.65 2.67
C LEU A 236 -8.46 14.55 3.73
N TYR A 237 -9.20 13.46 3.59
CA TYR A 237 -9.01 12.25 4.37
C TYR A 237 -8.24 11.22 3.57
N ILE A 238 -7.16 10.69 4.12
CA ILE A 238 -6.34 9.66 3.49
C ILE A 238 -6.40 8.40 4.34
N PHE A 239 -6.73 7.27 3.74
CA PHE A 239 -6.73 5.96 4.38
C PHE A 239 -5.81 4.99 3.64
N ASP A 240 -4.68 4.62 4.26
CA ASP A 240 -3.79 3.58 3.72
C ASP A 240 -4.16 2.22 4.33
N GLU A 241 -4.71 1.34 3.50
CA GLU A 241 -5.18 -0.01 3.83
C GLU A 241 -6.15 -0.05 5.04
N PRO A 242 -7.32 0.61 4.96
CA PRO A 242 -8.31 0.62 6.04
C PRO A 242 -8.97 -0.75 6.30
N SER A 243 -8.97 -1.70 5.37
CA SER A 243 -9.60 -3.02 5.52
C SER A 243 -8.74 -4.07 6.25
N SER A 244 -7.47 -3.76 6.53
CA SER A 244 -6.54 -4.68 7.21
C SER A 244 -7.05 -5.11 8.59
N TYR A 245 -6.83 -6.38 8.93
CA TYR A 245 -7.29 -7.04 10.17
C TYR A 245 -8.81 -7.19 10.36
N LEU A 246 -9.62 -6.60 9.48
CA LEU A 246 -11.08 -6.65 9.56
C LEU A 246 -11.63 -7.91 8.88
N ASP A 247 -12.66 -8.50 9.47
CA ASP A 247 -13.48 -9.52 8.80
C ASP A 247 -14.40 -8.92 7.72
N VAL A 248 -15.00 -9.77 6.89
CA VAL A 248 -15.81 -9.33 5.74
C VAL A 248 -16.93 -8.36 6.13
N LYS A 249 -17.62 -8.60 7.25
CA LYS A 249 -18.73 -7.75 7.70
C LYS A 249 -18.23 -6.40 8.19
N GLN A 250 -17.13 -6.40 8.95
CA GLN A 250 -16.48 -5.18 9.42
C GLN A 250 -15.94 -4.35 8.25
N ARG A 251 -15.33 -4.99 7.24
CA ARG A 251 -14.86 -4.30 6.03
C ARG A 251 -15.97 -3.53 5.34
N ILE A 252 -17.13 -4.17 5.11
CA ILE A 252 -18.28 -3.51 4.47
C ILE A 252 -18.76 -2.31 5.29
N LYS A 253 -18.88 -2.44 6.62
CA LYS A 253 -19.29 -1.32 7.50
C LYS A 253 -18.30 -0.16 7.44
N VAL A 254 -17.01 -0.45 7.54
CA VAL A 254 -15.95 0.56 7.42
C VAL A 254 -15.97 1.23 6.05
N SER A 255 -16.19 0.50 4.97
CA SER A 255 -16.32 1.08 3.63
C SER A 255 -17.50 2.04 3.53
N ARG A 256 -18.67 1.70 4.09
CA ARG A 256 -19.82 2.63 4.13
C ARG A 256 -19.49 3.90 4.92
N PHE A 257 -18.83 3.72 6.07
CA PHE A 257 -18.42 4.83 6.90
C PHE A 257 -17.45 5.76 6.15
N ILE A 258 -16.37 5.23 5.56
CA ILE A 258 -15.40 6.01 4.79
C ILE A 258 -16.09 6.71 3.61
N LYS A 259 -17.00 6.03 2.92
CA LYS A 259 -17.77 6.62 1.82
C LYS A 259 -18.63 7.80 2.28
N SER A 260 -19.18 7.75 3.49
CA SER A 260 -19.96 8.85 4.06
C SER A 260 -19.12 10.08 4.45
N LEU A 261 -17.79 9.99 4.44
CA LEU A 261 -16.90 11.13 4.73
C LEU A 261 -16.70 12.05 3.52
N ALA A 262 -17.04 11.60 2.31
CA ALA A 262 -16.91 12.41 1.09
C ALA A 262 -18.17 13.27 0.89
N ASP A 263 -17.99 14.59 0.90
CA ASP A 263 -19.01 15.60 0.65
C ASP A 263 -18.43 16.77 -0.18
N GLU A 264 -19.22 17.79 -0.50
CA GLU A 264 -18.77 18.91 -1.35
C GLU A 264 -17.52 19.65 -0.84
N LYS A 265 -17.20 19.55 0.45
CA LYS A 265 -16.05 20.21 1.10
C LYS A 265 -14.91 19.25 1.42
N THR A 266 -15.12 17.95 1.26
CA THR A 266 -14.15 16.90 1.60
C THR A 266 -13.83 15.99 0.42
N ALA A 267 -12.58 15.57 0.32
CA ALA A 267 -12.12 14.53 -0.59
C ALA A 267 -11.60 13.36 0.24
N VAL A 268 -11.79 12.14 -0.26
CA VAL A 268 -11.28 10.93 0.41
C VAL A 268 -10.37 10.17 -0.55
N LEU A 269 -9.14 9.88 -0.13
CA LEU A 269 -8.22 8.98 -0.82
C LEU A 269 -8.06 7.68 -0.05
N VAL A 270 -8.14 6.56 -0.77
CA VAL A 270 -8.03 5.22 -0.17
C VAL A 270 -7.06 4.37 -0.96
N VAL A 271 -6.10 3.75 -0.27
CA VAL A 271 -5.31 2.65 -0.82
C VAL A 271 -5.89 1.33 -0.34
N GLU A 272 -6.26 0.45 -1.27
CA GLU A 272 -6.79 -0.88 -0.99
C GLU A 272 -6.27 -1.91 -2.00
N HIS A 273 -6.17 -3.16 -1.54
CA HIS A 273 -5.76 -4.30 -2.39
C HIS A 273 -6.90 -5.28 -2.67
N ASP A 274 -7.97 -5.20 -1.89
CA ASP A 274 -9.17 -6.01 -2.08
C ASP A 274 -10.09 -5.35 -3.10
N LEU A 275 -10.19 -5.93 -4.29
CA LEU A 275 -10.98 -5.40 -5.41
C LEU A 275 -12.46 -5.25 -5.06
N ILE A 276 -13.01 -6.14 -4.23
CA ILE A 276 -14.44 -6.12 -3.86
C ILE A 276 -14.69 -4.94 -2.93
N ILE A 277 -13.81 -4.74 -1.95
CA ILE A 277 -13.89 -3.61 -1.02
C ILE A 277 -13.65 -2.28 -1.76
N LEU A 278 -12.73 -2.25 -2.71
CA LEU A 278 -12.47 -1.09 -3.55
C LEU A 278 -13.68 -0.70 -4.40
N ASP A 279 -14.33 -1.66 -5.07
CA ASP A 279 -15.57 -1.44 -5.85
C ASP A 279 -16.69 -0.88 -4.97
N TYR A 280 -16.79 -1.38 -3.74
CA TYR A 280 -17.81 -0.97 -2.81
C TYR A 280 -17.58 0.43 -2.20
N MET A 281 -16.32 0.79 -1.97
CA MET A 281 -15.93 2.00 -1.22
C MET A 281 -15.73 3.22 -2.10
N THR A 282 -15.29 3.05 -3.35
CA THR A 282 -14.75 4.13 -4.18
C THR A 282 -15.65 4.48 -5.36
N ASP A 283 -15.61 5.75 -5.79
CA ASP A 283 -16.34 6.22 -6.98
C ASP A 283 -15.43 6.24 -8.22
N LEU A 284 -14.18 6.65 -8.01
CA LEU A 284 -13.12 6.71 -9.00
C LEU A 284 -11.89 5.98 -8.45
N MET A 285 -10.99 5.55 -9.33
CA MET A 285 -9.73 4.98 -8.92
C MET A 285 -8.58 5.32 -9.87
N HIS A 286 -7.38 5.37 -9.30
CA HIS A 286 -6.12 5.37 -10.03
C HIS A 286 -5.48 3.99 -9.98
N ILE A 287 -4.86 3.60 -11.09
CA ILE A 287 -3.97 2.45 -11.16
C ILE A 287 -2.54 2.97 -11.09
N MET A 288 -1.84 2.61 -10.03
CA MET A 288 -0.41 2.82 -9.93
C MET A 288 0.33 1.65 -10.55
N TYR A 289 1.27 1.97 -11.43
CA TYR A 289 2.12 1.00 -12.12
C TYR A 289 3.58 1.42 -12.11
N GLY A 290 4.46 0.50 -12.47
CA GLY A 290 5.89 0.73 -12.51
C GLY A 290 6.67 -0.52 -12.12
N LYS A 291 7.94 -0.34 -11.77
CA LYS A 291 8.81 -1.42 -11.32
C LYS A 291 9.14 -1.24 -9.85
N GLU A 292 8.89 -2.28 -9.07
CA GLU A 292 9.09 -2.33 -7.62
C GLU A 292 10.49 -1.83 -7.22
N GLY A 293 10.52 -0.88 -6.28
CA GLY A 293 11.73 -0.25 -5.77
C GLY A 293 12.45 0.65 -6.78
N CYS A 294 11.93 0.79 -8.01
CA CYS A 294 12.57 1.57 -9.07
C CYS A 294 11.80 2.84 -9.42
N PHE A 295 10.55 2.68 -9.87
CA PHE A 295 9.71 3.83 -10.18
C PHE A 295 8.23 3.54 -10.06
N GLY A 296 7.47 4.61 -9.87
CA GLY A 296 6.01 4.60 -9.83
C GLY A 296 5.42 5.68 -10.71
N VAL A 297 4.35 5.34 -11.40
CA VAL A 297 3.50 6.25 -12.17
C VAL A 297 2.06 6.00 -11.76
N VAL A 298 1.25 7.06 -11.80
CA VAL A 298 -0.17 7.04 -11.48
C VAL A 298 -0.92 7.27 -12.79
N SER A 299 -1.84 6.36 -13.12
CA SER A 299 -2.71 6.51 -14.30
C SER A 299 -3.66 7.69 -14.16
N LEU A 300 -4.32 8.07 -15.25
CA LEU A 300 -5.49 8.97 -15.16
C LEU A 300 -6.61 8.33 -14.29
N PRO A 301 -7.46 9.13 -13.63
CA PRO A 301 -8.56 8.60 -12.82
C PRO A 301 -9.59 7.90 -13.71
N LYS A 302 -10.15 6.80 -13.24
CA LYS A 302 -11.13 5.99 -13.98
C LYS A 302 -12.31 5.64 -13.06
N ALA A 303 -13.50 5.47 -13.62
CA ALA A 303 -14.61 4.90 -12.87
C ALA A 303 -14.21 3.54 -12.29
N THR A 304 -14.52 3.28 -11.01
CA THR A 304 -13.95 2.15 -10.27
C THR A 304 -14.12 0.81 -10.98
N ARG A 305 -15.33 0.50 -11.48
CA ARG A 305 -15.58 -0.76 -12.23
C ARG A 305 -14.71 -0.89 -13.48
N ILE A 306 -14.53 0.19 -14.23
CA ILE A 306 -13.69 0.21 -15.44
C ILE A 306 -12.23 0.03 -15.03
N GLY A 307 -11.79 0.75 -14.00
CA GLY A 307 -10.44 0.64 -13.44
C GLY A 307 -10.10 -0.77 -12.97
N ILE A 308 -11.01 -1.47 -12.28
CA ILE A 308 -10.81 -2.86 -11.85
C ILE A 308 -10.63 -3.78 -13.06
N ASN A 309 -11.45 -3.65 -14.10
CA ASN A 309 -11.32 -4.46 -15.31
C ASN A 309 -9.99 -4.22 -16.03
N ILE A 310 -9.56 -2.96 -16.12
CA ILE A 310 -8.25 -2.59 -16.66
C ILE A 310 -7.13 -3.20 -15.81
N TYR A 311 -7.24 -3.11 -14.48
CA TYR A 311 -6.28 -3.69 -13.54
C TYR A 311 -6.16 -5.21 -13.71
N LEU A 312 -7.27 -5.92 -13.90
CA LEU A 312 -7.30 -7.36 -14.17
C LEU A 312 -6.71 -7.72 -15.54
N SER A 313 -6.91 -6.87 -16.56
CA SER A 313 -6.35 -7.08 -17.90
C SER A 313 -4.82 -6.87 -17.95
N GLY A 314 -4.27 -5.98 -17.11
CA GLY A 314 -2.85 -5.63 -17.11
C GLY A 314 -2.43 -4.59 -18.17
N PHE A 315 -3.39 -3.97 -18.86
CA PHE A 315 -3.13 -3.03 -19.96
C PHE A 315 -4.00 -1.77 -19.88
N LEU A 316 -3.35 -0.60 -19.74
CA LEU A 316 -3.96 0.72 -19.83
C LEU A 316 -4.08 1.12 -21.30
N LYS A 317 -5.24 0.87 -21.91
CA LYS A 317 -5.48 1.15 -23.34
C LYS A 317 -5.34 2.63 -23.69
N GLU A 318 -5.92 3.50 -22.88
CA GLU A 318 -5.93 4.96 -23.10
C GLU A 318 -4.53 5.58 -23.03
N GLU A 319 -3.64 4.96 -22.25
CA GLU A 319 -2.27 5.42 -22.03
C GLU A 319 -1.26 4.55 -22.81
N ASN A 320 -1.76 3.63 -23.66
CA ASN A 320 -0.99 2.64 -24.40
C ASN A 320 0.10 1.93 -23.57
N MET A 321 -0.21 1.60 -22.31
CA MET A 321 0.77 1.14 -21.34
C MET A 321 0.44 -0.24 -20.77
N LYS A 322 1.26 -1.24 -21.08
CA LYS A 322 1.16 -2.60 -20.52
C LYS A 322 2.03 -2.68 -19.26
N PHE A 323 1.40 -2.78 -18.10
CA PHE A 323 2.10 -2.84 -16.82
C PHE A 323 2.19 -4.26 -16.24
N ARG A 324 1.52 -5.24 -16.86
CA ARG A 324 1.65 -6.66 -16.51
C ARG A 324 1.51 -7.55 -17.75
N GLU A 325 2.37 -8.57 -17.84
CA GLU A 325 2.39 -9.49 -18.99
C GLU A 325 1.16 -10.40 -19.10
N HIS A 326 0.61 -10.81 -17.97
CA HIS A 326 -0.49 -11.76 -17.88
C HIS A 326 -1.78 -11.10 -17.36
N THR A 327 -2.91 -11.64 -17.80
CA THR A 327 -4.24 -11.30 -17.30
C THR A 327 -4.54 -12.07 -16.01
N ILE A 328 -5.17 -11.44 -15.02
CA ILE A 328 -5.76 -12.17 -13.89
C ILE A 328 -7.06 -12.80 -14.37
N LYS A 329 -7.19 -14.12 -14.20
CA LYS A 329 -8.40 -14.88 -14.52
C LYS A 329 -8.88 -15.63 -13.29
N PHE A 330 -10.19 -15.66 -13.09
CA PHE A 330 -10.83 -16.47 -12.06
C PHE A 330 -11.39 -17.73 -12.71
N PHE A 331 -11.04 -18.88 -12.17
CA PHE A 331 -11.53 -20.17 -12.66
C PHE A 331 -12.62 -20.67 -11.72
N ALA A 332 -13.82 -20.89 -12.25
CA ALA A 332 -14.78 -21.76 -11.58
C ALA A 332 -14.18 -23.17 -11.56
N LYS A 333 -13.82 -23.69 -10.39
CA LYS A 333 -13.42 -25.09 -10.27
C LYS A 333 -14.70 -25.95 -10.32
N PRO A 334 -14.75 -26.99 -11.16
CA PRO A 334 -15.85 -27.95 -11.10
C PRO A 334 -15.86 -28.61 -9.70
N PRO A 335 -17.03 -29.05 -9.20
CA PRO A 335 -17.11 -29.79 -7.95
C PRO A 335 -16.18 -31.01 -8.01
N ILE A 336 -15.30 -31.15 -7.02
CA ILE A 336 -14.35 -32.26 -6.92
C ILE A 336 -15.16 -33.53 -6.60
N ASP A 337 -14.94 -34.62 -7.33
CA ASP A 337 -15.56 -35.91 -7.02
C ASP A 337 -14.93 -36.49 -5.73
N ILE A 338 -15.68 -36.40 -4.64
CA ILE A 338 -15.27 -36.81 -3.29
C ILE A 338 -15.09 -38.33 -3.22
N LYS A 339 -15.74 -39.11 -4.10
CA LYS A 339 -15.83 -40.58 -4.00
C LYS A 339 -14.50 -41.34 -4.16
N ARG A 340 -13.44 -40.70 -4.65
CA ARG A 340 -12.12 -41.32 -4.87
C ARG A 340 -11.01 -40.84 -3.94
N GLN A 341 -11.34 -40.02 -2.94
CA GLN A 341 -10.32 -39.44 -2.09
C GLN A 341 -10.19 -40.20 -0.78
N SER A 342 -8.95 -40.51 -0.40
CA SER A 342 -8.67 -41.04 0.93
C SER A 342 -8.90 -39.96 1.97
N GLU A 343 -9.52 -40.34 3.06
CA GLU A 343 -9.70 -39.49 4.23
C GLU A 343 -8.34 -39.09 4.80
N LEU A 344 -8.22 -37.81 5.18
CA LEU A 344 -7.07 -37.27 5.90
C LEU A 344 -7.40 -37.10 7.40
N LEU A 345 -8.58 -36.58 7.70
CA LEU A 345 -9.03 -36.30 9.06
C LEU A 345 -10.57 -36.34 9.11
N SER A 346 -11.14 -37.04 10.08
CA SER A 346 -12.54 -36.88 10.48
C SER A 346 -12.62 -36.44 11.93
N TRP A 347 -13.70 -35.75 12.27
CA TRP A 347 -14.02 -35.37 13.64
C TRP A 347 -15.51 -35.56 13.90
N GLN A 348 -15.85 -36.02 15.10
CA GLN A 348 -17.23 -36.24 15.54
C GLN A 348 -17.70 -35.10 16.43
N GLY A 349 -17.82 -33.93 15.81
CA GLY A 349 -18.10 -32.70 16.52
C GLY A 349 -16.91 -32.24 17.37
N ILE A 350 -16.82 -30.94 17.60
CA ILE A 350 -15.79 -30.34 18.45
C ILE A 350 -16.50 -29.41 19.40
N ARG A 351 -16.24 -29.56 20.70
CA ARG A 351 -16.63 -28.58 21.70
C ARG A 351 -15.39 -28.07 22.40
N LYS A 352 -15.30 -26.77 22.60
CA LYS A 352 -14.23 -26.16 23.39
C LYS A 352 -14.69 -24.89 24.06
N LYS A 353 -14.61 -24.84 25.38
CA LYS A 353 -14.81 -23.60 26.14
C LYS A 353 -13.49 -22.86 26.32
N LEU A 354 -13.50 -21.57 26.01
CA LEU A 354 -12.40 -20.62 26.20
C LEU A 354 -12.93 -19.42 26.99
N GLY A 355 -12.86 -19.52 28.32
CA GLY A 355 -13.44 -18.51 29.21
C GLY A 355 -14.95 -18.36 28.98
N GLY A 356 -15.38 -17.18 28.52
CA GLY A 356 -16.78 -16.87 28.19
C GLY A 356 -17.21 -17.28 26.77
N PHE A 357 -16.29 -17.75 25.93
CA PHE A 357 -16.57 -18.20 24.56
C PHE A 357 -16.67 -19.73 24.50
N THR A 358 -17.59 -20.26 23.70
CA THR A 358 -17.68 -21.70 23.43
C THR A 358 -17.67 -21.93 21.93
N LEU A 359 -16.66 -22.66 21.45
CA LEU A 359 -16.60 -23.17 20.09
C LEU A 359 -17.37 -24.49 20.01
N THR A 360 -18.29 -24.58 19.06
CA THR A 360 -18.98 -25.82 18.71
C THR A 360 -18.86 -26.06 17.20
N SER A 361 -18.50 -27.27 16.81
CA SER A 361 -18.47 -27.73 15.42
C SER A 361 -19.31 -28.98 15.26
N ASN A 362 -19.96 -29.14 14.11
CA ASN A 362 -20.62 -30.38 13.72
C ASN A 362 -19.55 -31.42 13.31
N SER A 363 -19.95 -32.66 13.05
CA SER A 363 -19.06 -33.65 12.45
C SER A 363 -18.66 -33.25 11.03
N GLY A 364 -17.48 -33.70 10.60
CA GLY A 364 -16.99 -33.46 9.25
C GLY A 364 -15.76 -34.27 8.91
N THR A 365 -15.41 -34.24 7.63
CA THR A 365 -14.31 -35.00 7.06
C THR A 365 -13.52 -34.13 6.10
N LEU A 366 -12.19 -34.18 6.20
CA LEU A 366 -11.22 -33.58 5.30
C LEU A 366 -10.55 -34.69 4.50
N TYR A 367 -10.52 -34.55 3.18
CA TYR A 367 -9.91 -35.53 2.29
C TYR A 367 -8.54 -35.07 1.78
N LYS A 368 -7.67 -36.02 1.40
CA LYS A 368 -6.38 -35.71 0.79
C LYS A 368 -6.55 -34.95 -0.53
N HIS A 369 -5.64 -34.02 -0.79
CA HIS A 369 -5.62 -33.15 -1.98
C HIS A 369 -6.80 -32.15 -2.08
N GLN A 370 -7.50 -31.89 -0.99
CA GLN A 370 -8.49 -30.81 -0.92
C GLN A 370 -7.89 -29.54 -0.31
N THR A 371 -8.43 -28.40 -0.73
CA THR A 371 -8.18 -27.10 -0.11
C THR A 371 -9.50 -26.57 0.41
N ILE A 372 -9.61 -26.42 1.73
CA ILE A 372 -10.80 -25.87 2.39
C ILE A 372 -10.51 -24.44 2.85
N GLY A 373 -11.35 -23.50 2.45
CA GLY A 373 -11.35 -22.14 2.98
C GLY A 373 -12.27 -22.04 4.21
N ILE A 374 -11.74 -21.54 5.33
CA ILE A 374 -12.53 -21.27 6.54
C ILE A 374 -12.87 -19.77 6.57
N LEU A 375 -14.16 -19.45 6.53
CA LEU A 375 -14.67 -18.08 6.56
C LEU A 375 -15.54 -17.84 7.81
N GLY A 376 -15.53 -16.61 8.33
CA GLY A 376 -16.40 -16.19 9.43
C GLY A 376 -15.93 -14.90 10.08
N GLU A 377 -16.73 -14.35 11.00
CA GLU A 377 -16.39 -13.14 11.76
C GLU A 377 -15.16 -13.36 12.67
N ASN A 378 -14.46 -12.29 13.01
CA ASN A 378 -13.37 -12.35 13.98
C ASN A 378 -13.93 -12.76 15.36
N GLY A 379 -13.21 -13.63 16.06
CA GLY A 379 -13.65 -14.16 17.36
C GLY A 379 -14.59 -15.37 17.32
N ILE A 380 -15.03 -15.84 16.14
CA ILE A 380 -15.90 -17.04 16.01
C ILE A 380 -15.15 -18.39 16.23
N GLY A 381 -13.88 -18.35 16.64
CA GLY A 381 -13.09 -19.55 16.95
C GLY A 381 -12.40 -20.23 15.75
N LYS A 382 -12.25 -19.57 14.60
CA LYS A 382 -11.52 -20.12 13.43
C LYS A 382 -10.10 -20.57 13.78
N THR A 383 -9.33 -19.72 14.46
CA THR A 383 -7.96 -20.02 14.88
C THR A 383 -7.92 -21.14 15.91
N THR A 384 -8.87 -21.16 16.85
CA THR A 384 -9.03 -22.23 17.84
C THR A 384 -9.28 -23.58 17.15
N LEU A 385 -10.17 -23.62 16.17
CA LEU A 385 -10.46 -24.82 15.39
C LEU A 385 -9.18 -25.36 14.70
N ILE A 386 -8.40 -24.47 14.07
CA ILE A 386 -7.12 -24.85 13.44
C ILE A 386 -6.12 -25.37 14.46
N LYS A 387 -6.02 -24.74 15.64
CA LYS A 387 -5.14 -25.20 16.72
C LYS A 387 -5.54 -26.57 17.26
N ILE A 388 -6.83 -26.88 17.30
CA ILE A 388 -7.33 -28.20 17.68
C ILE A 388 -6.90 -29.24 16.64
N PHE A 389 -7.10 -28.96 15.35
CA PHE A 389 -6.64 -29.85 14.28
C PHE A 389 -5.12 -30.01 14.23
N ALA A 390 -4.35 -28.99 14.64
CA ALA A 390 -2.90 -29.05 14.76
C ALA A 390 -2.39 -29.73 16.04
N GLY A 391 -3.27 -30.13 16.96
CA GLY A 391 -2.89 -30.74 18.24
C GLY A 391 -2.30 -29.76 19.27
N VAL A 392 -2.37 -28.45 19.03
CA VAL A 392 -1.89 -27.41 19.95
C VAL A 392 -2.87 -27.18 21.10
N GLU A 393 -4.17 -27.28 20.82
CA GLU A 393 -5.23 -27.21 21.83
C GLU A 393 -6.05 -28.50 21.82
N LYS A 394 -6.49 -28.97 22.99
CA LYS A 394 -7.36 -30.16 23.09
C LYS A 394 -8.83 -29.76 23.04
N ALA A 395 -9.63 -30.46 22.24
CA ALA A 395 -11.08 -30.44 22.34
C ALA A 395 -11.52 -31.02 23.70
N GLU A 396 -12.72 -30.64 24.16
CA GLU A 396 -13.36 -31.23 25.35
C GLU A 396 -13.89 -32.63 25.10
#